data_AF-A0A821D2H2-F1
#
_entry.id   AF-A0A821D2H2-F1
#
_cell.length_a   1.000
_cell.length_b   1.000
_cell.length_c   1.000
_cell.angle_alpha   90.00
_cell.angle_beta   90.00
_cell.angle_gamma   90.00
#
_symmetry.space_group_name_H-M   'P 1'
#
loop_
_entity.id
_entity.type
_entity.pdbx_description
1 polymer ?
#
loop_
_entity_poly.entity_id
_entity_poly.type
_entity_poly.pdbx_seq_one_letter_code
_entity_poly.pdbx_strand_id
1 'polypeptide(L)'
;EYARLEVQAGQLKEQIRLAEDNPPPRLYLSVADRRILDWHMANLEFANAAPLNCLSLKYWDQDDEYEFTGCHLTVRNGYSILPLALCENQNIRLKRIVKKISYNKAGVEVSVENGEDSKNEMIETYRAEAVLVTVPLGVLKENVIIFDPPLPEDKQSAIDRVGFGNLNKVVLCFDKIFWDANHTLFAHVNASTSSRGELFLFWCFTKPPVLIALVAGDAANVVECATDDVIIGRTLVVLRNIFGSVTVPS
;
A
#
# COMPACT_ATOMS: atom_id res chain seq x y z
N GLU A 1 27.72 66.60 -13.09
CA GLU A 1 26.57 65.97 -12.39
C GLU A 1 25.55 65.39 -13.37
N TYR A 2 25.06 66.17 -14.32
CA TYR A 2 24.10 65.74 -15.36
C TYR A 2 24.55 64.50 -16.18
N ALA A 3 25.78 64.51 -16.72
CA ALA A 3 26.31 63.37 -17.49
C ALA A 3 26.43 62.06 -16.66
N ARG A 4 26.60 62.17 -15.33
CA ARG A 4 26.62 61.00 -14.43
C ARG A 4 25.21 60.42 -14.26
N LEU A 5 24.19 61.29 -14.20
CA LEU A 5 22.79 60.89 -14.13
C LEU A 5 22.32 60.21 -15.42
N GLU A 6 22.76 60.67 -16.59
CA GLU A 6 22.42 60.04 -17.88
C GLU A 6 22.99 58.62 -18.01
N VAL A 7 24.26 58.42 -17.62
CA VAL A 7 24.88 57.08 -17.60
C VAL A 7 24.16 56.17 -16.61
N GLN A 8 23.83 56.66 -15.42
CA GLN A 8 23.11 55.88 -14.40
C GLN A 8 21.68 55.53 -14.85
N ALA A 9 20.98 56.44 -15.53
CA ALA A 9 19.67 56.17 -16.12
C ALA A 9 19.74 55.12 -17.25
N GLY A 10 20.82 55.13 -18.05
CA GLY A 10 21.08 54.10 -19.05
C GLY A 10 21.31 52.72 -18.43
N GLN A 11 22.11 52.65 -17.36
CA GLN A 11 22.34 51.41 -16.61
C GLN A 11 21.06 50.87 -15.96
N LEU A 12 20.23 51.73 -15.37
CA LEU A 12 18.96 51.33 -14.76
C LEU A 12 17.98 50.78 -15.80
N LYS A 13 17.89 51.41 -16.99
CA LYS A 13 17.04 50.94 -18.08
C LYS A 13 17.47 49.56 -18.57
N GLU A 14 18.77 49.32 -18.67
CA GLU A 14 19.30 48.01 -19.05
C GLU A 14 19.00 46.95 -17.99
N GLN A 15 19.14 47.27 -16.70
CA GLN A 15 18.77 46.37 -15.61
C GLN A 15 17.27 46.03 -15.58
N ILE A 16 16.41 47.02 -15.86
CA ILE A 16 14.96 46.80 -15.98
C ILE A 16 14.67 45.86 -17.15
N ARG A 17 15.26 46.12 -18.33
CA ARG A 17 15.09 45.24 -19.50
C ARG A 17 15.54 43.80 -19.21
N LEU A 18 16.70 43.63 -18.59
CA LEU A 18 17.22 42.31 -18.21
C LEU A 18 16.31 41.57 -17.20
N ALA A 19 15.66 42.29 -16.29
CA ALA A 19 14.71 41.74 -15.33
C ALA A 19 13.35 41.40 -15.98
N GLU A 20 12.90 42.20 -16.95
CA GLU A 20 11.69 41.94 -17.74
C GLU A 20 11.86 40.73 -18.68
N ASP A 21 13.05 40.56 -19.26
CA ASP A 21 13.40 39.43 -20.13
C ASP A 21 13.59 38.12 -19.35
N ASN A 22 13.85 38.19 -18.03
CA ASN A 22 14.07 37.03 -17.16
C ASN A 22 13.15 37.07 -15.91
N PRO A 23 11.82 36.98 -16.09
CA PRO A 23 10.92 36.96 -14.96
C PRO A 23 11.15 35.70 -14.11
N PRO A 24 11.02 35.79 -12.78
CA PRO A 24 11.08 34.61 -11.94
C PRO A 24 9.93 33.64 -12.27
N PRO A 25 10.07 32.34 -11.94
CA PRO A 25 9.00 31.38 -12.11
C PRO A 25 7.71 31.87 -11.45
N ARG A 26 6.62 31.93 -12.22
CA ARG A 26 5.32 32.41 -11.73
C ARG A 26 4.65 31.43 -10.77
N LEU A 27 4.96 30.14 -10.91
CA LEU A 27 4.39 29.06 -10.13
C LEU A 27 5.53 28.15 -9.67
N TYR A 28 5.38 27.61 -8.46
CA TYR A 28 6.26 26.55 -7.99
C TYR A 28 5.96 25.23 -8.71
N LEU A 29 4.68 24.85 -8.84
CA LEU A 29 4.21 23.69 -9.59
C LEU A 29 2.96 24.06 -10.39
N SER A 30 2.90 23.64 -11.65
CA SER A 30 1.65 23.67 -12.42
C SER A 30 0.68 22.59 -11.92
N VAL A 31 -0.58 22.63 -12.40
CA VAL A 31 -1.56 21.58 -12.08
C VAL A 31 -1.10 20.22 -12.59
N ALA A 32 -0.43 20.16 -13.76
CA ALA A 32 0.11 18.92 -14.30
C ALA A 32 1.28 18.40 -13.44
N ASP A 33 2.19 19.29 -13.03
CA ASP A 33 3.33 18.91 -12.18
C ASP A 33 2.84 18.41 -10.82
N ARG A 34 1.82 19.06 -10.25
CA ARG A 34 1.22 18.64 -8.99
C ARG A 34 0.63 17.24 -9.08
N ARG A 35 -0.05 16.90 -10.18
CA ARG A 35 -0.64 15.57 -10.38
C ARG A 35 0.43 14.48 -10.49
N ILE A 36 1.53 14.77 -11.20
CA ILE A 36 2.67 13.84 -11.31
C ILE A 36 3.34 13.68 -9.93
N LEU A 37 3.53 14.77 -9.19
CA LEU A 37 4.03 14.71 -7.82
C LEU A 37 3.12 13.86 -6.92
N ASP A 38 1.80 14.03 -7.03
CA ASP A 38 0.83 13.22 -6.28
C ASP A 38 0.92 11.73 -6.64
N TRP A 39 1.28 11.37 -7.87
CA TRP A 39 1.57 9.97 -8.21
C TRP A 39 2.80 9.44 -7.47
N HIS A 40 3.88 10.22 -7.35
CA HIS A 40 5.04 9.82 -6.55
C HIS A 40 4.70 9.71 -5.06
N MET A 41 3.84 10.60 -4.56
CA MET A 41 3.34 10.51 -3.19
C MET A 41 2.48 9.24 -2.99
N ALA A 42 1.62 8.90 -3.96
CA ALA A 42 0.86 7.65 -3.95
C ALA A 42 1.77 6.41 -3.96
N ASN A 43 2.88 6.47 -4.71
CA ASN A 43 3.87 5.39 -4.73
C ASN A 43 4.58 5.24 -3.37
N LEU A 44 4.80 6.33 -2.65
CA LEU A 44 5.33 6.29 -1.28
C LEU A 44 4.29 5.75 -0.28
N GLU A 45 3.01 6.11 -0.44
CA GLU A 45 1.90 5.52 0.34
C GLU A 45 1.75 4.02 0.07
N PHE A 46 1.96 3.60 -1.17
CA PHE A 46 2.01 2.19 -1.57
C PHE A 46 3.13 1.44 -0.85
N ALA A 47 4.35 1.99 -0.85
CA ALA A 47 5.51 1.35 -0.22
C ALA A 47 5.33 1.17 1.28
N ASN A 48 4.69 2.14 1.95
CA ASN A 48 4.43 2.13 3.38
C ASN A 48 3.06 1.52 3.76
N ALA A 49 2.25 1.14 2.77
CA ALA A 49 0.85 0.73 2.92
C ALA A 49 0.01 1.68 3.81
N ALA A 50 0.31 2.98 3.82
CA ALA A 50 -0.37 3.93 4.69
C ALA A 50 -0.40 5.34 4.07
N PRO A 51 -1.44 6.15 4.35
CA PRO A 51 -1.43 7.55 4.02
C PRO A 51 -0.24 8.29 4.65
N LEU A 52 0.35 9.26 3.93
CA LEU A 52 1.58 9.92 4.40
C LEU A 52 1.40 10.68 5.72
N ASN A 53 0.18 11.12 6.05
CA ASN A 53 -0.12 11.79 7.32
C ASN A 53 -0.13 10.83 8.54
N CYS A 54 -0.09 9.52 8.31
CA CYS A 54 0.01 8.50 9.36
C CYS A 54 1.47 8.09 9.64
N LEU A 55 2.42 8.49 8.78
CA LEU A 55 3.82 8.13 8.93
C LEU A 55 4.53 9.04 9.94
N SER A 56 5.43 8.46 10.73
CA SER A 56 6.28 9.24 11.63
C SER A 56 7.32 9.99 10.82
N LEU A 57 7.26 11.33 10.82
CA LEU A 57 8.25 12.15 10.10
C LEU A 57 9.71 11.80 10.45
N LYS A 58 9.97 11.36 11.69
CA LYS A 58 11.33 11.08 12.17
C LYS A 58 11.77 9.63 11.97
N TYR A 59 10.84 8.68 11.89
CA TYR A 59 11.15 7.25 12.00
C TYR A 59 10.51 6.38 10.92
N TRP A 60 9.91 6.95 9.88
CA TRP A 60 9.27 6.18 8.81
C TRP A 60 10.28 5.38 7.98
N ASP A 61 11.52 5.85 7.90
CA ASP A 61 12.67 5.35 7.13
C ASP A 61 13.76 4.76 8.04
N GLN A 62 13.41 4.39 9.27
CA GLN A 62 14.39 3.90 10.27
C GLN A 62 15.07 2.57 9.89
N ASP A 63 14.48 1.80 8.97
CA ASP A 63 15.01 0.54 8.45
C ASP A 63 15.80 0.67 7.14
N ASP A 64 15.93 1.87 6.56
CA ASP A 64 16.66 2.10 5.31
C ASP A 64 18.13 1.63 5.39
N GLU A 65 18.76 1.73 6.56
CA GLU A 65 20.13 1.25 6.78
C GLU A 65 20.30 -0.27 6.57
N TYR A 66 19.22 -1.03 6.55
CA TYR A 66 19.22 -2.49 6.43
C TYR A 66 18.73 -2.99 5.06
N GLU A 67 18.63 -2.12 4.06
CA GLU A 67 18.23 -2.49 2.71
C GLU A 67 19.18 -3.56 2.11
N PHE A 68 18.61 -4.58 1.47
CA PHE A 68 19.40 -5.58 0.75
C PHE A 68 19.98 -5.02 -0.53
N THR A 69 21.24 -5.34 -0.83
CA THR A 69 21.85 -4.99 -2.12
C THR A 69 21.27 -5.83 -3.26
N GLY A 70 21.09 -5.23 -4.43
CA GLY A 70 20.70 -5.92 -5.66
C GLY A 70 19.35 -5.47 -6.20
N CYS A 71 18.93 -6.03 -7.34
CA CYS A 71 17.64 -5.68 -7.94
C CYS A 71 16.48 -6.33 -7.20
N HIS A 72 15.34 -5.62 -7.11
CA HIS A 72 14.08 -6.21 -6.67
C HIS A 72 13.63 -7.30 -7.66
N LEU A 73 13.13 -8.42 -7.13
CA LEU A 73 12.72 -9.59 -7.93
C LEU A 73 11.24 -9.94 -7.63
N THR A 74 10.60 -10.59 -8.60
CA THR A 74 9.24 -11.11 -8.44
C THR A 74 9.24 -12.65 -8.51
N VAL A 75 8.42 -13.28 -7.68
CA VAL A 75 8.26 -14.75 -7.68
C VAL A 75 7.26 -15.14 -8.76
N ARG A 76 7.78 -15.53 -9.94
CA ARG A 76 6.96 -15.82 -11.14
C ARG A 76 5.92 -16.93 -10.95
N ASN A 77 6.17 -17.87 -10.05
CA ASN A 77 5.30 -19.03 -9.81
C ASN A 77 4.34 -18.81 -8.62
N GLY A 78 4.22 -17.57 -8.14
CA GLY A 78 3.42 -17.24 -6.95
C GLY A 78 4.23 -17.42 -5.66
N TYR A 79 4.10 -16.46 -4.75
CA TYR A 79 4.85 -16.47 -3.48
C TYR A 79 4.40 -17.61 -2.53
N SER A 80 3.22 -18.19 -2.75
CA SER A 80 2.65 -19.26 -1.93
C SER A 80 3.49 -20.54 -1.90
N ILE A 81 4.37 -20.74 -2.88
CA ILE A 81 5.29 -21.91 -2.91
C ILE A 81 6.14 -22.00 -1.64
N LEU A 82 6.52 -20.86 -1.05
CA LEU A 82 7.39 -20.83 0.13
C LEU A 82 6.66 -21.30 1.40
N PRO A 83 5.52 -20.72 1.82
CA PRO A 83 4.81 -21.23 2.98
C PRO A 83 4.32 -22.67 2.76
N LEU A 84 3.92 -23.05 1.55
CA LEU A 84 3.53 -24.44 1.28
C LEU A 84 4.67 -25.44 1.52
N ALA A 85 5.88 -25.11 1.08
CA ALA A 85 7.06 -25.94 1.33
C ALA A 85 7.44 -25.98 2.82
N LEU A 86 7.37 -24.86 3.53
CA LEU A 86 7.67 -24.80 4.98
C LEU A 86 6.66 -25.57 5.84
N CYS A 87 5.42 -25.67 5.37
CA CYS A 87 4.34 -26.38 6.02
C CYS A 87 4.36 -27.89 5.79
N GLU A 88 5.23 -28.40 4.91
CA GLU A 88 5.32 -29.82 4.63
C GLU A 88 5.67 -30.61 5.91
N ASN A 89 4.89 -31.66 6.20
CA ASN A 89 5.02 -32.49 7.40
C ASN A 89 4.81 -31.76 8.75
N GLN A 90 4.19 -30.58 8.74
CA GLN A 90 3.82 -29.87 9.97
C GLN A 90 2.40 -30.20 10.41
N ASN A 91 2.16 -30.24 11.73
CA ASN A 91 0.82 -30.43 12.28
C ASN A 91 0.04 -29.10 12.29
N ILE A 92 -0.56 -28.77 11.15
CA ILE A 92 -1.31 -27.52 10.94
C ILE A 92 -2.81 -27.80 11.00
N ARG A 93 -3.52 -27.07 11.85
CA ARG A 93 -4.97 -27.14 11.98
C ARG A 93 -5.60 -25.89 11.36
N LEU A 94 -6.11 -26.04 10.14
CA LEU A 94 -6.87 -24.99 9.46
C LEU A 94 -8.29 -24.88 10.06
N LYS A 95 -8.99 -23.76 9.78
CA LYS A 95 -10.39 -23.53 10.21
C LYS A 95 -10.56 -23.61 11.73
N ARG A 96 -9.57 -23.07 12.43
CA ARG A 96 -9.46 -23.04 13.89
C ARG A 96 -9.18 -21.60 14.32
N ILE A 97 -10.23 -20.91 14.72
CA ILE A 97 -10.18 -19.48 15.08
C ILE A 97 -9.93 -19.38 16.58
N VAL A 98 -8.73 -18.93 16.97
CA VAL A 98 -8.41 -18.71 18.38
C VAL A 98 -9.26 -17.57 18.93
N LYS A 99 -9.93 -17.80 20.07
CA LYS A 99 -10.79 -16.80 20.75
C LYS A 99 -10.25 -16.38 22.10
N LYS A 100 -9.59 -17.30 22.82
CA LYS A 100 -9.02 -17.03 24.13
C LYS A 100 -7.68 -17.73 24.31
N ILE A 101 -6.74 -17.04 24.95
CA ILE A 101 -5.44 -17.57 25.36
C ILE A 101 -5.33 -17.33 26.87
N SER A 102 -5.44 -18.40 27.65
CA SER A 102 -5.24 -18.37 29.10
C SER A 102 -3.84 -18.87 29.43
N TYR A 103 -3.04 -18.13 30.20
CA TYR A 103 -1.66 -18.50 30.50
C TYR A 103 -1.28 -18.22 31.95
N ASN A 104 -0.54 -19.14 32.56
CA ASN A 104 -0.05 -19.01 33.93
C ASN A 104 1.24 -19.82 34.14
N LYS A 105 1.70 -19.93 35.40
CA LYS A 105 2.94 -20.65 35.74
C LYS A 105 2.90 -22.16 35.43
N ALA A 106 1.72 -22.75 35.25
CA ALA A 106 1.53 -24.16 34.95
C ALA A 106 1.41 -24.45 33.44
N GLY A 107 1.31 -23.43 32.59
CA GLY A 107 1.23 -23.58 31.13
C GLY A 107 0.19 -22.66 30.49
N VAL A 108 -0.24 -23.05 29.29
CA VAL A 108 -1.16 -22.29 28.44
C VAL A 108 -2.32 -23.16 27.98
N GLU A 109 -3.51 -22.56 27.95
CA GLU A 109 -4.73 -23.12 27.42
C GLU A 109 -5.30 -22.19 26.33
N VAL A 110 -5.51 -22.72 25.12
CA VAL A 110 -5.98 -21.98 23.95
C VAL A 110 -7.37 -22.48 23.57
N SER A 111 -8.37 -21.60 23.64
CA SER A 111 -9.76 -21.88 23.24
C SER A 111 -10.00 -21.46 21.80
N VAL A 112 -10.61 -22.35 21.04
CA VAL A 112 -10.69 -22.26 19.57
C VAL A 112 -12.10 -22.57 19.10
N GLU A 113 -12.62 -21.77 18.18
CA GLU A 113 -13.89 -21.99 17.50
C GLU A 113 -13.66 -22.66 16.14
N ASN A 114 -14.55 -23.58 15.75
CA ASN A 114 -14.52 -24.19 14.43
C ASN A 114 -15.06 -23.21 13.37
N GLY A 115 -14.23 -22.82 12.41
CA GLY A 115 -14.59 -21.84 11.38
C GLY A 115 -15.60 -22.32 10.32
N GLU A 116 -15.93 -23.62 10.26
CA GLU A 116 -16.90 -24.17 9.30
C GLU A 116 -18.35 -24.20 9.79
N ASP A 117 -18.56 -24.33 11.10
CA ASP A 117 -19.87 -24.50 11.71
C ASP A 117 -20.19 -23.31 12.62
N SER A 118 -20.57 -22.18 12.04
CA SER A 118 -21.03 -20.98 12.76
C SER A 118 -22.33 -21.20 13.58
N LYS A 119 -22.82 -22.43 13.64
CA LYS A 119 -24.05 -22.86 14.34
C LYS A 119 -23.78 -23.82 15.50
N ASN A 120 -22.56 -24.34 15.63
CA ASN A 120 -22.18 -25.21 16.74
C ASN A 120 -21.07 -24.52 17.53
N GLU A 121 -21.43 -23.97 18.70
CA GLU A 121 -20.54 -23.33 19.68
C GLU A 121 -19.60 -24.35 20.38
N MET A 122 -19.16 -25.39 19.68
CA MET A 122 -18.19 -26.35 20.20
C MET A 122 -16.82 -25.67 20.26
N ILE A 123 -16.45 -25.22 21.45
CA ILE A 123 -15.13 -24.66 21.74
C ILE A 123 -14.16 -25.83 21.95
N GLU A 124 -13.21 -25.98 21.03
CA GLU A 124 -12.08 -26.89 21.19
C GLU A 124 -11.01 -26.20 22.06
N THR A 125 -10.31 -26.99 22.88
CA THR A 125 -9.27 -26.47 23.78
C THR A 125 -7.96 -27.21 23.58
N TYR A 126 -6.88 -26.47 23.41
CA TYR A 126 -5.52 -26.99 23.30
C TYR A 126 -4.71 -26.58 24.52
N ARG A 127 -3.92 -27.53 25.07
CA ARG A 127 -3.02 -27.27 26.21
C ARG A 127 -1.58 -27.45 25.79
N ALA A 128 -0.72 -26.56 26.25
CA ALA A 128 0.71 -26.57 25.97
C ALA A 128 1.50 -25.91 27.10
N GLU A 129 2.83 -26.09 27.10
CA GLU A 129 3.73 -25.42 28.04
C GLU A 129 3.96 -23.95 27.67
N ALA A 130 3.86 -23.62 26.38
CA ALA A 130 4.05 -22.28 25.85
C ALA A 130 3.16 -22.04 24.63
N VAL A 131 2.95 -20.76 24.30
CA VAL A 131 2.25 -20.33 23.09
C VAL A 131 3.08 -19.29 22.35
N LEU A 132 3.19 -19.43 21.04
CA LEU A 132 3.76 -18.43 20.15
C LEU A 132 2.60 -17.74 19.42
N VAL A 133 2.46 -16.43 19.62
CA VAL A 133 1.39 -15.64 19.00
C VAL A 133 1.95 -14.90 17.79
N THR A 134 1.52 -15.32 16.60
CA THR A 134 1.95 -14.74 15.31
C THR A 134 0.78 -14.10 14.56
N VAL A 135 -0.26 -13.66 15.28
CA VAL A 135 -1.41 -13.01 14.64
C VAL A 135 -1.01 -11.63 14.10
N PRO A 136 -1.62 -11.16 13.00
CA PRO A 136 -1.36 -9.82 12.50
C PRO A 136 -1.63 -8.75 13.57
N LEU A 137 -0.85 -7.65 13.55
CA LEU A 137 -1.04 -6.54 14.49
C LEU A 137 -2.47 -5.97 14.44
N GLY A 138 -3.08 -5.89 13.25
CA GLY A 138 -4.48 -5.48 13.11
C GLY A 138 -5.45 -6.35 13.94
N VAL A 139 -5.22 -7.67 14.03
CA VAL A 139 -6.06 -8.56 14.86
C VAL A 139 -5.89 -8.27 16.36
N LEU A 140 -4.68 -7.92 16.79
CA LEU A 140 -4.45 -7.51 18.18
C LEU A 140 -5.15 -6.19 18.50
N LYS A 141 -5.16 -5.23 17.57
CA LYS A 141 -5.85 -3.94 17.72
C LYS A 141 -7.38 -4.07 17.81
N GLU A 142 -7.97 -5.03 17.09
CA GLU A 142 -9.41 -5.31 17.13
C GLU A 142 -9.86 -6.01 18.43
N ASN A 143 -8.94 -6.45 19.30
CA ASN A 143 -9.24 -7.11 20.57
C ASN A 143 -10.18 -8.33 20.46
N VAL A 144 -10.12 -9.06 19.33
CA VAL A 144 -10.98 -10.24 19.09
C VAL A 144 -10.46 -11.53 19.75
N ILE A 145 -9.24 -11.50 20.30
CA ILE A 145 -8.63 -12.58 21.08
C ILE A 145 -8.50 -12.13 22.53
N ILE A 146 -9.12 -12.86 23.44
CA ILE A 146 -9.06 -12.58 24.88
C ILE A 146 -7.79 -13.18 25.46
N PHE A 147 -6.95 -12.36 26.10
CA PHE A 147 -5.80 -12.80 26.88
C PHE A 147 -6.15 -12.86 28.36
N ASP A 148 -5.86 -13.98 29.02
CA ASP A 148 -6.17 -14.20 30.45
C ASP A 148 -4.95 -14.78 31.21
N PRO A 149 -4.21 -13.98 31.99
CA PRO A 149 -4.48 -12.57 32.30
C PRO A 149 -4.29 -11.66 31.07
N PRO A 150 -4.82 -10.41 31.12
CA PRO A 150 -4.58 -9.43 30.06
C PRO A 150 -3.10 -9.23 29.79
N LEU A 151 -2.76 -8.86 28.55
CA LEU A 151 -1.39 -8.50 28.20
C LEU A 151 -0.90 -7.35 29.10
N PRO A 152 0.39 -7.29 29.45
CA PRO A 152 0.95 -6.15 30.18
C PRO A 152 0.67 -4.80 29.51
N GLU A 153 0.56 -3.72 30.30
CA GLU A 153 0.18 -2.38 29.84
C GLU A 153 1.15 -1.81 28.79
N ASP A 154 2.44 -2.07 28.94
CA ASP A 154 3.48 -1.69 27.99
C ASP A 154 3.29 -2.35 26.61
N LYS A 155 2.86 -3.63 26.60
CA LYS A 155 2.51 -4.36 25.38
C LYS A 155 1.26 -3.81 24.73
N GLN A 156 0.20 -3.55 25.49
CA GLN A 156 -1.03 -2.95 24.97
C GLN A 156 -0.76 -1.56 24.38
N SER A 157 -0.02 -0.73 25.11
CA SER A 157 0.36 0.62 24.65
C SER A 157 1.21 0.60 23.39
N ALA A 158 2.08 -0.41 23.22
CA ALA A 158 2.84 -0.60 21.99
C ALA A 158 1.93 -1.02 20.83
N ILE A 159 1.00 -1.96 21.05
CA ILE A 159 0.00 -2.37 20.06
C ILE A 159 -0.80 -1.17 19.58
N ASP A 160 -1.21 -0.26 20.47
CA ASP A 160 -2.00 0.91 20.12
C ASP A 160 -1.22 1.92 19.27
N ARG A 161 0.05 2.20 19.62
CA ARG A 161 0.86 3.22 18.95
C ARG A 161 1.39 2.81 17.58
N VAL A 162 1.70 1.53 17.38
CA VAL A 162 2.27 1.06 16.10
C VAL A 162 1.20 1.08 15.02
N GLY A 163 1.50 1.69 13.87
CA GLY A 163 0.59 1.74 12.72
C GLY A 163 0.41 0.37 12.08
N PHE A 164 -0.78 0.09 11.56
CA PHE A 164 -1.05 -1.08 10.73
C PHE A 164 -1.76 -0.62 9.47
N GLY A 165 -1.05 -0.73 8.35
CA GLY A 165 -1.46 -0.16 7.07
C GLY A 165 -2.52 -0.98 6.31
N ASN A 166 -2.92 -0.46 5.16
CA ASN A 166 -3.79 -1.13 4.19
C ASN A 166 -3.31 -0.88 2.75
N LEU A 167 -3.40 -1.91 1.92
CA LEU A 167 -3.07 -1.89 0.51
C LEU A 167 -3.85 -2.99 -0.21
N ASN A 168 -4.49 -2.64 -1.32
CA ASN A 168 -5.28 -3.59 -2.10
C ASN A 168 -4.73 -3.79 -3.53
N LYS A 169 -5.06 -4.95 -4.09
CA LYS A 169 -4.68 -5.36 -5.45
C LYS A 169 -5.91 -5.86 -6.20
N VAL A 170 -6.07 -5.40 -7.44
CA VAL A 170 -7.09 -5.90 -8.37
C VAL A 170 -6.40 -6.77 -9.40
N VAL A 171 -6.69 -8.07 -9.41
CA VAL A 171 -6.11 -9.03 -10.35
C VAL A 171 -7.07 -9.22 -11.51
N LEU A 172 -6.64 -8.84 -12.71
CA LEU A 172 -7.42 -8.93 -13.94
C LEU A 172 -6.80 -9.99 -14.85
N CYS A 173 -7.54 -11.06 -15.11
CA CYS A 173 -7.15 -12.10 -16.04
C CYS A 173 -7.82 -11.87 -17.39
N PHE A 174 -7.03 -11.81 -18.45
CA PHE A 174 -7.51 -11.60 -19.82
C PHE A 174 -7.20 -12.82 -20.69
N ASP A 175 -7.82 -12.92 -21.87
CA ASP A 175 -7.47 -13.96 -22.84
C ASP A 175 -6.21 -13.62 -23.65
N LYS A 176 -5.91 -12.33 -23.82
CA LYS A 176 -4.82 -11.81 -24.65
C LYS A 176 -4.16 -10.60 -24.02
N ILE A 177 -2.86 -10.46 -24.27
CA ILE A 177 -2.08 -9.27 -23.90
C ILE A 177 -2.43 -8.13 -24.88
N PHE A 178 -2.83 -6.99 -24.35
CA PHE A 178 -3.10 -5.76 -25.11
C PHE A 178 -2.21 -4.57 -24.70
N TRP A 179 -1.35 -4.77 -23.70
CA TRP A 179 -0.35 -3.80 -23.23
C TRP A 179 1.03 -4.11 -23.83
N ASP A 180 1.99 -3.20 -23.63
CA ASP A 180 3.37 -3.41 -24.08
C ASP A 180 4.08 -4.47 -23.22
N ALA A 181 4.46 -5.58 -23.85
CA ALA A 181 5.15 -6.69 -23.19
C ALA A 181 6.62 -6.40 -22.82
N ASN A 182 7.20 -5.30 -23.30
CA ASN A 182 8.56 -4.89 -22.95
C ASN A 182 8.62 -4.15 -21.61
N HIS A 183 7.48 -3.71 -21.07
CA HIS A 183 7.38 -3.01 -19.80
C HIS A 183 6.80 -3.95 -18.74
N THR A 184 7.29 -3.82 -17.50
CA THR A 184 6.80 -4.62 -16.35
C THR A 184 5.76 -3.88 -15.51
N LEU A 185 5.63 -2.57 -15.73
CA LEU A 185 4.66 -1.71 -15.06
C LEU A 185 4.33 -0.47 -15.90
N PHE A 186 3.18 0.13 -15.63
CA PHE A 186 2.82 1.46 -16.12
C PHE A 186 1.98 2.22 -15.10
N ALA A 187 2.04 3.55 -15.16
CA ALA A 187 1.42 4.46 -14.21
C ALA A 187 0.10 5.03 -14.75
N HIS A 188 -0.82 5.34 -13.83
CA HIS A 188 -2.02 6.11 -14.07
C HIS A 188 -2.05 7.33 -13.13
N VAL A 189 -2.01 8.53 -13.72
CA VAL A 189 -1.94 9.80 -12.98
C VAL A 189 -3.35 10.36 -12.76
N ASN A 190 -3.84 10.20 -11.54
CA ASN A 190 -5.15 10.69 -11.12
C ASN A 190 -5.28 12.22 -11.19
N ALA A 191 -6.53 12.69 -11.26
CA ALA A 191 -6.85 14.12 -11.34
C ALA A 191 -6.82 14.84 -9.99
N SER A 192 -7.12 14.13 -8.90
CA SER A 192 -7.21 14.67 -7.55
C SER A 192 -6.17 14.05 -6.62
N THR A 193 -5.65 14.85 -5.69
CA THR A 193 -4.82 14.37 -4.59
C THR A 193 -5.56 13.33 -3.73
N SER A 194 -6.87 13.51 -3.52
CA SER A 194 -7.67 12.60 -2.67
C SER A 194 -7.83 11.20 -3.26
N SER A 195 -7.71 11.05 -4.57
CA SER A 195 -7.81 9.75 -5.26
C SER A 195 -6.46 9.32 -5.85
N ARG A 196 -5.35 9.92 -5.41
CA ARG A 196 -4.03 9.72 -6.02
C ARG A 196 -3.60 8.25 -6.05
N GLY A 197 -3.95 7.49 -5.03
CA GLY A 197 -3.67 6.06 -4.91
C GLY A 197 -4.70 5.12 -5.53
N GLU A 198 -5.80 5.62 -6.12
CA GLU A 198 -6.81 4.76 -6.78
C GLU A 198 -6.27 4.28 -8.13
N LEU A 199 -6.02 2.97 -8.26
CA LEU A 199 -5.59 2.33 -9.51
C LEU A 199 -4.40 3.06 -10.16
N PHE A 200 -3.44 3.49 -9.34
CA PHE A 200 -2.38 4.43 -9.75
C PHE A 200 -1.20 3.73 -10.46
N LEU A 201 -1.05 2.42 -10.25
CA LEU A 201 0.03 1.62 -10.78
C LEU A 201 -0.49 0.25 -11.22
N PHE A 202 -0.03 -0.19 -12.39
CA PHE A 202 -0.36 -1.49 -12.95
C PHE A 202 0.92 -2.30 -13.14
N TRP A 203 0.90 -3.57 -12.75
CA TRP A 203 1.97 -4.53 -12.99
C TRP A 203 1.57 -5.53 -14.07
N CYS A 204 2.51 -5.83 -14.96
CA CYS A 204 2.34 -6.69 -16.13
C CYS A 204 3.49 -7.69 -16.34
N PHE A 205 4.11 -8.16 -15.26
CA PHE A 205 5.29 -9.03 -15.31
C PHE A 205 5.00 -10.55 -15.30
N THR A 206 3.72 -10.96 -15.29
CA THR A 206 3.33 -12.38 -15.26
C THR A 206 3.39 -12.99 -16.66
N LYS A 207 3.66 -14.30 -16.75
CA LYS A 207 3.63 -15.01 -18.05
C LYS A 207 2.21 -15.11 -18.62
N PRO A 208 1.17 -15.47 -17.84
CA PRO A 208 -0.20 -15.37 -18.31
C PRO A 208 -0.60 -13.89 -18.50
N PRO A 209 -1.56 -13.60 -19.40
CA PRO A 209 -2.15 -12.28 -19.62
C PRO A 209 -2.91 -11.78 -18.38
N VAL A 210 -2.16 -11.35 -17.35
CA VAL A 210 -2.70 -10.84 -16.09
C VAL A 210 -2.15 -9.43 -15.84
N LEU A 211 -3.05 -8.53 -15.49
CA LEU A 211 -2.72 -7.21 -14.93
C LEU A 211 -3.03 -7.19 -13.45
N ILE A 212 -2.17 -6.54 -12.68
CA ILE A 212 -2.40 -6.29 -11.25
C ILE A 212 -2.45 -4.78 -11.05
N ALA A 213 -3.63 -4.23 -10.78
CA ALA A 213 -3.79 -2.82 -10.44
C ALA A 213 -3.64 -2.63 -8.93
N LEU A 214 -2.92 -1.58 -8.52
CA LEU A 214 -2.65 -1.29 -7.11
C LEU A 214 -3.53 -0.14 -6.62
N VAL A 215 -4.02 -0.30 -5.39
CA VAL A 215 -4.80 0.72 -4.68
C VAL A 215 -4.10 1.02 -3.35
N ALA A 216 -3.68 2.27 -3.15
CA ALA A 216 -2.86 2.69 -2.03
C ALA A 216 -3.40 3.96 -1.32
N GLY A 217 -2.83 4.28 -0.16
CA GLY A 217 -3.22 5.45 0.64
C GLY A 217 -4.70 5.41 1.06
N ASP A 218 -5.34 6.57 1.12
CA ASP A 218 -6.75 6.67 1.51
C ASP A 218 -7.69 5.89 0.57
N ALA A 219 -7.31 5.72 -0.69
CA ALA A 219 -8.11 5.00 -1.67
C ALA A 219 -8.25 3.50 -1.33
N ALA A 220 -7.29 2.90 -0.62
CA ALA A 220 -7.35 1.49 -0.26
C ALA A 220 -8.58 1.17 0.61
N ASN A 221 -8.91 2.06 1.54
CA ASN A 221 -10.07 1.92 2.44
C ASN A 221 -11.40 2.18 1.70
N VAL A 222 -11.41 3.17 0.79
CA VAL A 222 -12.62 3.51 0.03
C VAL A 222 -13.00 2.39 -0.94
N VAL A 223 -12.01 1.75 -1.56
CA VAL A 223 -12.23 0.67 -2.52
C VAL A 223 -12.84 -0.57 -1.85
N GLU A 224 -12.50 -0.88 -0.59
CA GLU A 224 -13.12 -2.00 0.15
C GLU A 224 -14.63 -1.84 0.39
N CYS A 225 -15.15 -0.61 0.33
CA CYS A 225 -16.59 -0.36 0.44
C CYS A 225 -17.33 -0.55 -0.89
N ALA A 226 -16.63 -0.79 -2.01
CA ALA A 226 -17.22 -1.01 -3.32
C ALA A 226 -17.32 -2.51 -3.65
N THR A 227 -18.25 -2.87 -4.53
CA THR A 227 -18.34 -4.25 -5.04
C THR A 227 -17.26 -4.52 -6.09
N ASP A 228 -16.90 -5.79 -6.25
CA ASP A 228 -15.94 -6.24 -7.26
C ASP A 228 -16.31 -5.73 -8.66
N ASP A 229 -17.59 -5.81 -9.06
CA ASP A 229 -18.07 -5.32 -10.36
C ASP A 229 -17.80 -3.82 -10.56
N VAL A 230 -17.96 -3.01 -9.51
CA VAL A 230 -17.68 -1.57 -9.57
C VAL A 230 -16.19 -1.32 -9.71
N ILE A 231 -15.35 -2.05 -8.97
CA ILE A 231 -13.89 -1.91 -9.00
C ILE A 231 -13.35 -2.35 -10.36
N ILE A 232 -13.81 -3.49 -10.88
CA ILE A 232 -13.46 -4.00 -12.20
C ILE A 232 -13.91 -2.99 -13.27
N GLY A 233 -15.15 -2.50 -13.19
CA GLY A 233 -15.68 -1.49 -14.10
C GLY A 233 -14.81 -0.22 -14.16
N ARG A 234 -14.43 0.33 -13.00
CA ARG A 234 -13.50 1.47 -12.92
C ARG A 234 -12.14 1.16 -13.51
N THR A 235 -11.60 -0.02 -13.23
CA THR A 235 -10.30 -0.45 -13.74
C THR A 235 -10.31 -0.58 -15.26
N LEU A 236 -11.37 -1.15 -15.84
CA LEU A 236 -11.55 -1.22 -17.29
C LEU A 236 -11.69 0.15 -17.93
N VAL A 237 -12.36 1.12 -17.28
CA VAL A 237 -12.41 2.52 -17.76
C VAL A 237 -11.01 3.13 -17.83
N VAL A 238 -10.19 2.97 -16.79
CA VAL A 238 -8.79 3.44 -16.78
C VAL A 238 -7.99 2.80 -17.92
N LEU A 239 -8.08 1.48 -18.08
CA LEU A 239 -7.37 0.76 -19.13
C LEU A 239 -7.82 1.19 -20.54
N ARG A 240 -9.12 1.41 -20.76
CA ARG A 240 -9.66 1.89 -22.05
C ARG A 240 -9.21 3.30 -22.37
N ASN A 241 -9.01 4.16 -21.37
CA ASN A 241 -8.45 5.49 -21.57
C ASN A 241 -6.97 5.45 -21.99
N ILE A 242 -6.22 4.45 -21.53
CA ILE A 242 -4.79 4.30 -21.86
C ILE A 242 -4.59 3.60 -23.23
N PHE A 243 -5.27 2.48 -23.46
CA PHE A 243 -5.03 1.60 -24.62
C PHE A 243 -6.11 1.70 -25.72
N GLY A 244 -7.16 2.46 -25.49
CA GLY A 244 -8.32 2.60 -26.38
C GLY A 244 -9.39 1.54 -26.16
N SER A 245 -10.66 1.94 -26.34
CA SER A 245 -11.84 1.12 -26.02
C SER A 245 -11.99 -0.16 -26.84
N VAL A 246 -11.40 -0.21 -28.04
CA VAL A 246 -11.48 -1.38 -28.94
C VAL A 246 -10.45 -2.45 -28.57
N THR A 247 -9.36 -2.05 -27.91
CA THR A 247 -8.21 -2.90 -27.59
C THR A 247 -8.40 -3.68 -26.29
N VAL A 248 -9.13 -3.10 -25.33
CA VAL A 248 -9.37 -3.72 -24.01
C VAL A 248 -10.61 -4.62 -24.09
N PRO A 249 -10.45 -5.96 -23.97
CA PRO A 249 -11.58 -6.88 -23.98
C PRO A 249 -12.53 -6.61 -22.80
N SER A 250 -13.78 -7.02 -22.98
CA SER A 250 -14.85 -6.93 -21.98
C SER A 250 -14.60 -7.83 -20.79
#